data_AF-A0A7V5ZHV7-F1
#
_entry.id   AF-A0A7V5ZHV7-F1
#
_cell.length_a   1.000
_cell.length_b   1.000
_cell.length_c   1.000
_cell.angle_alpha   90.00
_cell.angle_beta   90.00
_cell.angle_gamma   90.00
#
_symmetry.space_group_name_H-M   'P 1'
#
loop_
_entity.id
_entity.type
_entity.pdbx_description
1 polymer ?
#
loop_
_entity_poly.entity_id
_entity_poly.type
_entity_poly.pdbx_seq_one_letter_code
_entity_poly.pdbx_strand_id
1 'polypeptide(L)'
;MGRSARGDAVPGLVVLAVGAVTLAACGGQAPPPAAATPDPGRAVYLSIGCPACHGQARQGSATAPPLFGLARHWTADELAAYLRDPAGYRAGRPRLEELAVRWSSDMPPVQLDEARLGALLRYLLESR
;
A
#
# COMPACT_ATOMS: atom_id res chain seq x y z
N MET A 1 -1.04 -54.21 2.13
CA MET A 1 -0.79 -54.91 3.40
C MET A 1 0.58 -55.58 3.28
N GLY A 2 1.62 -55.03 3.91
CA GLY A 2 2.98 -55.58 3.85
C GLY A 2 3.62 -55.49 5.22
N ARG A 3 3.91 -56.64 5.84
CA ARG A 3 4.61 -56.78 7.12
C ARG A 3 6.09 -57.06 6.82
N SER A 4 6.99 -56.35 7.50
CA SER A 4 8.38 -56.75 7.76
C SER A 4 8.77 -56.15 9.12
N ALA A 5 8.86 -56.99 10.16
CA ALA A 5 10.09 -57.49 10.80
C ALA A 5 10.69 -56.44 11.77
N ARG A 6 10.58 -56.62 13.10
CA ARG A 6 11.53 -57.34 14.00
C ARG A 6 12.99 -57.02 13.62
N GLY A 7 13.84 -56.39 14.41
CA GLY A 7 13.81 -55.98 15.82
C GLY A 7 15.24 -56.14 16.32
N ASP A 8 15.79 -55.16 17.05
CA ASP A 8 17.08 -55.33 17.73
C ASP A 8 17.05 -54.58 19.06
N ALA A 9 17.16 -55.36 20.14
CA ALA A 9 17.46 -54.88 21.46
C ALA A 9 18.98 -54.81 21.61
N VAL A 10 19.50 -53.72 22.18
CA VAL A 10 20.88 -53.65 22.67
C VAL A 10 20.84 -53.16 24.12
N PRO A 11 21.42 -53.90 25.08
CA PRO A 11 21.39 -53.56 26.50
C PRO A 11 22.58 -52.65 26.88
N GLY A 12 22.48 -52.03 28.06
CA GLY A 12 23.68 -51.68 28.84
C GLY A 12 23.99 -50.19 28.97
N LEU A 13 23.37 -49.59 29.99
CA LEU A 13 23.92 -48.63 30.95
C LEU A 13 25.48 -48.56 30.93
N VAL A 14 26.13 -47.40 30.93
CA VAL A 14 26.73 -46.80 32.16
C VAL A 14 27.51 -45.51 31.86
N VAL A 15 27.17 -44.48 32.64
CA VAL A 15 27.98 -43.39 33.26
C VAL A 15 28.38 -42.12 32.49
N LEU A 16 27.81 -41.04 33.04
CA LEU A 16 28.25 -39.66 33.23
C LEU A 16 29.53 -39.18 32.50
N ALA A 17 29.33 -38.16 31.66
CA ALA A 17 30.23 -37.02 31.63
C ALA A 17 29.40 -35.74 31.90
N VAL A 18 29.68 -35.15 33.05
CA VAL A 18 29.28 -33.80 33.44
C VAL A 18 29.87 -32.80 32.44
N GLY A 19 29.07 -31.81 32.05
CA GLY A 19 29.59 -30.54 31.56
C GLY A 19 29.26 -30.22 30.10
N ALA A 20 28.10 -29.60 29.88
CA ALA A 20 27.97 -28.57 28.87
C ALA A 20 26.89 -27.57 29.33
N VAL A 21 27.36 -26.37 29.64
CA VAL A 21 26.57 -25.18 29.96
C VAL A 21 25.43 -25.05 28.96
N THR A 22 24.19 -25.29 29.38
CA THR A 22 23.03 -24.90 28.59
C THR A 22 22.88 -23.40 28.73
N LEU A 23 23.48 -22.64 27.80
CA LEU A 23 23.08 -21.25 27.61
C LEU A 23 21.57 -21.26 27.40
N ALA A 24 20.84 -20.64 28.34
CA ALA A 24 19.46 -20.25 28.14
C ALA A 24 19.44 -19.28 26.97
N ALA A 25 19.30 -19.82 25.75
CA ALA A 25 18.95 -19.04 24.59
C ALA A 25 17.51 -18.57 24.81
N CYS A 26 17.36 -17.39 25.42
CA CYS A 26 16.19 -16.55 25.22
C CYS A 26 16.17 -16.19 23.73
N GLY A 27 15.76 -17.15 22.90
CA GLY A 27 15.41 -16.94 21.51
C GLY A 27 14.15 -16.09 21.49
N GLY A 28 14.32 -14.79 21.72
CA GLY A 28 13.39 -13.78 21.27
C GLY A 28 13.39 -13.82 19.76
N GLN A 29 12.65 -14.77 19.19
CA GLN A 29 12.21 -14.67 17.82
C GLN A 29 11.37 -13.40 17.78
N ALA A 30 11.97 -12.30 17.32
CA ALA A 30 11.22 -11.11 16.99
C ALA A 30 10.07 -11.58 16.08
N PRO A 31 8.81 -11.20 16.38
CA PRO A 31 7.71 -11.55 15.50
C PRO A 31 8.12 -11.16 14.07
N PRO A 32 7.87 -12.01 13.06
CA PRO A 32 8.13 -11.62 11.68
C PRO A 32 7.50 -10.24 11.47
N PRO A 33 8.19 -9.31 10.77
CA PRO A 33 7.64 -7.98 10.54
C PRO A 33 6.21 -8.18 10.04
N ALA A 34 5.24 -7.69 10.81
CA ALA A 34 3.84 -7.82 10.47
C ALA A 34 3.72 -7.37 9.02
N ALA A 35 3.29 -8.29 8.14
CA ALA A 35 3.18 -7.99 6.71
C ALA A 35 2.43 -6.66 6.60
N ALA A 36 3.12 -5.63 6.10
CA ALA A 36 2.63 -4.27 6.17
C ALA A 36 1.23 -4.26 5.56
N THR A 37 0.24 -3.86 6.37
CA THR A 37 -1.13 -3.79 5.88
C THR A 37 -1.14 -2.85 4.68
N PRO A 38 -1.65 -3.26 3.51
CA PRO A 38 -1.66 -2.40 2.34
C PRO A 38 -2.34 -1.07 2.67
N ASP A 39 -1.72 0.05 2.31
CA ASP A 39 -2.30 1.37 2.52
C ASP A 39 -3.72 1.40 1.90
N PRO A 40 -4.76 1.71 2.70
CA PRO A 40 -6.14 1.63 2.22
C PRO A 40 -6.42 2.64 1.10
N GLY A 41 -5.79 3.82 1.12
CA GLY A 41 -5.93 4.80 0.05
C GLY A 41 -5.23 4.36 -1.24
N ARG A 42 -4.08 3.67 -1.13
CA ARG A 42 -3.44 3.01 -2.27
C ARG A 42 -4.33 1.91 -2.86
N ALA A 43 -4.99 1.12 -2.02
CA ALA A 43 -5.93 0.11 -2.50
C ALA A 43 -7.08 0.76 -3.29
N VAL A 44 -7.65 1.85 -2.78
CA VAL A 44 -8.67 2.63 -3.51
C VAL A 44 -8.12 3.14 -4.84
N TYR A 45 -6.97 3.82 -4.83
CA TYR A 45 -6.29 4.36 -6.03
C TYR A 45 -6.17 3.31 -7.13
N LEU A 46 -5.67 2.12 -6.79
CA LEU A 46 -5.50 1.03 -7.75
C LEU A 46 -6.83 0.45 -8.24
N SER A 47 -7.84 0.38 -7.37
CA SER A 47 -9.12 -0.29 -7.67
C SER A 47 -10.04 0.49 -8.60
N ILE A 48 -9.93 1.83 -8.65
CA ILE A 48 -10.87 2.67 -9.40
C ILE A 48 -10.30 3.22 -10.71
N GLY A 49 -9.14 2.73 -11.13
CA GLY A 49 -8.56 3.05 -12.45
C GLY A 49 -7.70 4.31 -12.52
N CYS A 50 -7.40 4.98 -11.40
CA CYS A 50 -6.47 6.12 -11.39
C CYS A 50 -5.11 5.84 -12.10
N PRO A 51 -4.49 4.64 -11.96
CA PRO A 51 -3.24 4.33 -12.64
C PRO A 51 -3.27 4.40 -14.15
N ALA A 52 -4.45 4.27 -14.77
CA ALA A 52 -4.58 4.27 -16.23
C ALA A 52 -4.09 5.60 -16.84
N CYS A 53 -4.23 6.71 -16.12
CA CYS A 53 -3.79 8.02 -16.55
C CYS A 53 -2.62 8.54 -15.69
N HIS A 54 -2.67 8.33 -14.38
CA HIS A 54 -1.68 8.88 -13.44
C HIS A 54 -0.52 7.94 -13.11
N GLY A 55 -0.49 6.73 -13.69
CA GLY A 55 0.58 5.75 -13.50
C GLY A 55 0.47 4.93 -12.21
N GLN A 56 1.12 3.75 -12.18
CA GLN A 56 1.01 2.79 -11.08
C GLN A 56 1.49 3.33 -9.72
N ALA A 57 2.45 4.25 -9.74
CA ALA A 57 3.06 4.87 -8.57
C ALA A 57 2.77 6.38 -8.51
N ARG A 58 1.79 6.89 -9.27
CA ARG A 58 1.43 8.31 -9.39
C ARG A 58 2.43 9.19 -10.15
N GLN A 59 3.32 8.57 -10.91
CA GLN A 59 4.35 9.26 -11.69
C GLN A 59 3.83 10.04 -12.90
N GLY A 60 2.53 9.96 -13.19
CA GLY A 60 1.91 10.56 -14.36
C GLY A 60 2.15 9.76 -15.63
N SER A 61 1.69 10.32 -16.74
CA SER A 61 1.90 9.79 -18.09
C SER A 61 1.84 10.93 -19.11
N ALA A 62 1.85 10.59 -20.40
CA ALA A 62 1.57 11.56 -21.46
C ALA A 62 0.15 12.15 -21.38
N THR A 63 -0.80 11.44 -20.76
CA THR A 63 -2.22 11.83 -20.74
C THR A 63 -2.65 12.52 -19.47
N ALA A 64 -1.92 12.40 -18.36
CA ALA A 64 -2.24 13.07 -17.11
C ALA A 64 -1.00 13.36 -16.24
N PRO A 65 -1.04 14.41 -15.37
CA PRO A 65 0.10 14.81 -14.56
C PRO A 65 0.48 13.79 -13.49
N PRO A 66 1.72 13.84 -12.96
CA PRO A 66 2.06 13.17 -11.72
C PRO A 66 1.23 13.72 -10.54
N LEU A 67 0.95 12.87 -9.56
CA LEU A 67 0.18 13.24 -8.36
C LEU A 67 1.05 13.36 -7.10
N PHE A 68 2.34 13.70 -7.26
CA PHE A 68 3.24 13.95 -6.14
C PHE A 68 3.18 15.40 -5.66
N GLY A 69 3.34 15.60 -4.35
CA GLY A 69 3.41 16.92 -3.75
C GLY A 69 2.11 17.72 -3.84
N LEU A 70 0.96 17.03 -3.91
CA LEU A 70 -0.36 17.66 -3.99
C LEU A 70 -0.63 18.60 -2.80
N ALA A 71 -0.14 18.26 -1.62
CA ALA A 71 -0.29 19.07 -0.41
C ALA A 71 0.27 20.50 -0.51
N ARG A 72 1.09 20.81 -1.53
CA ARG A 72 1.54 22.19 -1.81
C ARG A 72 0.44 23.11 -2.37
N HIS A 73 -0.65 22.52 -2.87
CA HIS A 73 -1.67 23.23 -3.64
C HIS A 73 -3.09 22.80 -3.31
N TRP A 74 -3.25 21.78 -2.48
CA TRP A 74 -4.52 21.16 -2.19
C TRP A 74 -4.62 20.89 -0.69
N THR A 75 -5.72 21.35 -0.10
CA THR A 75 -6.26 20.78 1.14
C THR A 75 -7.08 19.52 0.86
N ALA A 76 -7.44 18.77 1.90
CA ALA A 76 -8.31 17.60 1.76
C ALA A 76 -9.68 17.98 1.18
N ASP A 77 -10.27 19.07 1.66
CA ASP A 77 -11.60 19.52 1.22
C ASP A 77 -11.61 20.01 -0.23
N GLU A 78 -10.58 20.77 -0.63
CA GLU A 78 -10.43 21.22 -2.02
C GLU A 78 -10.23 20.04 -2.97
N LEU A 79 -9.39 19.07 -2.60
CA LEU A 79 -9.17 17.88 -3.41
C LEU A 79 -10.43 17.03 -3.46
N ALA A 80 -11.17 16.88 -2.36
CA ALA A 80 -12.44 16.17 -2.34
C ALA A 80 -13.47 16.83 -3.28
N ALA A 81 -13.58 18.15 -3.24
CA ALA A 81 -14.48 18.91 -4.11
C ALA A 81 -14.09 18.74 -5.59
N TYR A 82 -12.79 18.84 -5.91
CA TYR A 82 -12.29 18.61 -7.26
C TYR A 82 -12.55 17.18 -7.74
N LEU A 83 -12.33 16.16 -6.89
CA LEU A 83 -12.58 14.77 -7.26
C LEU A 83 -14.06 14.51 -7.56
N ARG A 84 -14.99 15.18 -6.86
CA ARG A 84 -16.44 15.01 -7.09
C ARG A 84 -16.91 15.68 -8.39
N ASP A 85 -16.40 16.86 -8.71
CA ASP A 85 -16.73 17.61 -9.93
C ASP A 85 -15.48 18.31 -10.51
N PRO A 86 -14.63 17.59 -11.27
CA PRO A 86 -13.39 18.17 -11.79
C PRO A 86 -13.64 19.33 -12.76
N ALA A 87 -14.68 19.23 -13.60
CA ALA A 87 -14.99 20.23 -14.62
C ALA A 87 -15.51 21.53 -14.00
N GLY A 88 -16.48 21.43 -13.08
CA GLY A 88 -17.00 22.59 -12.36
C GLY A 88 -15.97 23.21 -11.42
N TYR A 89 -15.14 22.39 -10.75
CA TYR A 89 -14.05 22.91 -9.94
C TYR A 89 -12.95 23.57 -10.80
N ARG A 90 -12.68 23.11 -12.01
CA ARG A 90 -11.70 23.75 -12.90
C ARG A 90 -12.14 25.14 -13.36
N ALA A 91 -13.43 25.35 -13.60
CA ALA A 91 -13.95 26.58 -14.21
C ALA A 91 -13.53 27.84 -13.44
N GLY A 92 -12.85 28.76 -14.12
CA GLY A 92 -12.41 30.04 -13.56
C GLY A 92 -11.21 29.93 -12.61
N ARG A 93 -10.51 28.79 -12.57
CA ARG A 93 -9.27 28.60 -11.79
C ARG A 93 -8.06 28.52 -12.75
N PRO A 94 -7.30 29.61 -12.97
CA PRO A 94 -6.30 29.71 -14.04
C PRO A 94 -5.29 28.57 -14.05
N ARG A 95 -4.76 28.19 -12.88
CA ARG A 95 -3.84 27.06 -12.74
C ARG A 95 -4.43 25.76 -13.33
N LEU A 96 -5.68 25.44 -13.02
CA LEU A 96 -6.29 24.18 -13.49
C LEU A 96 -6.63 24.23 -14.98
N GLU A 97 -6.97 25.41 -15.50
CA GLU A 97 -7.17 25.64 -16.93
C GLU A 97 -5.86 25.47 -17.70
N GLU A 98 -4.74 26.00 -17.19
CA GLU A 98 -3.40 25.78 -17.75
C GLU A 98 -3.00 24.31 -17.76
N LEU A 99 -3.29 23.56 -16.67
CA LEU A 99 -3.04 22.11 -16.64
C LEU A 99 -3.90 21.41 -17.71
N ALA A 100 -5.17 21.76 -17.88
CA ALA A 100 -6.04 21.15 -18.89
C ALA A 100 -5.58 21.42 -20.34
N VAL A 101 -4.91 22.55 -20.61
CA VAL A 101 -4.27 22.78 -21.91
C VAL A 101 -3.10 21.82 -22.14
N ARG A 102 -2.34 21.53 -21.08
CA ARG A 102 -1.16 20.66 -21.18
C ARG A 102 -1.53 19.17 -21.30
N TRP A 103 -2.59 18.72 -20.63
CA TRP A 103 -3.04 17.33 -20.65
C TRP A 103 -4.43 17.23 -21.26
N SER A 104 -4.51 16.61 -22.44
CA SER A 104 -5.74 16.55 -23.25
C SER A 104 -6.80 15.58 -22.74
N SER A 105 -6.54 14.83 -21.66
CA SER A 105 -7.55 13.96 -21.04
C SER A 105 -8.31 14.71 -19.97
N ASP A 106 -9.63 14.77 -20.10
CA ASP A 106 -10.49 15.25 -19.03
C ASP A 106 -10.50 14.28 -17.85
N MET A 107 -10.38 14.83 -16.65
CA MET A 107 -10.46 14.04 -15.43
C MET A 107 -11.93 13.68 -15.16
N PRO A 108 -12.28 12.39 -15.04
CA PRO A 108 -13.65 11.99 -14.74
C PRO A 108 -13.98 12.26 -13.27
N PRO A 109 -15.26 12.52 -12.94
CA PRO A 109 -15.71 12.60 -11.56
C PRO A 109 -15.53 11.25 -10.85
N VAL A 110 -15.10 11.31 -9.60
CA VAL A 110 -14.89 10.16 -8.73
C VAL A 110 -16.04 10.07 -7.73
N GLN A 111 -16.76 8.96 -7.77
CA GLN A 111 -17.86 8.67 -6.85
C GLN A 111 -17.41 7.59 -5.88
N LEU A 112 -17.23 7.96 -4.62
CA LEU A 112 -16.80 7.09 -3.53
C LEU A 112 -17.64 7.40 -2.29
N ASP A 113 -17.83 6.40 -1.43
CA ASP A 113 -18.28 6.67 -0.06
C ASP A 113 -17.22 7.47 0.71
N GLU A 114 -17.66 8.14 1.79
CA GLU A 114 -16.81 9.06 2.55
C GLU A 114 -15.59 8.36 3.18
N ALA A 115 -15.70 7.08 3.56
CA ALA A 115 -14.59 6.35 4.14
C ALA A 115 -13.48 6.09 3.10
N ARG A 116 -13.86 5.62 1.91
CA ARG A 116 -12.94 5.38 0.79
C ARG A 116 -12.36 6.67 0.25
N LEU A 117 -13.17 7.72 0.15
CA LEU A 117 -12.71 9.04 -0.26
C LEU A 117 -11.67 9.57 0.75
N GLY A 118 -11.95 9.52 2.05
CA GLY A 118 -11.02 9.96 3.08
C GLY A 118 -9.69 9.19 3.07
N ALA A 119 -9.72 7.87 2.84
CA ALA A 119 -8.52 7.07 2.68
C ALA A 119 -7.71 7.48 1.44
N LEU A 120 -8.39 7.69 0.30
CA LEU A 120 -7.75 8.13 -0.95
C LEU A 120 -7.11 9.52 -0.80
N LEU A 121 -7.81 10.49 -0.20
CA LEU A 121 -7.30 11.85 0.01
C LEU A 121 -6.03 11.84 0.85
N ARG A 122 -6.02 11.07 1.95
CA ARG A 122 -4.84 10.94 2.81
C ARG A 122 -3.65 10.39 2.02
N TYR A 123 -3.85 9.30 1.29
CA TYR A 123 -2.82 8.68 0.47
C TYR A 123 -2.25 9.64 -0.60
N LEU A 124 -3.11 10.42 -1.26
CA LEU A 124 -2.72 11.39 -2.29
C LEU A 124 -1.96 12.58 -1.71
N LEU A 125 -2.38 13.11 -0.55
CA LEU A 125 -1.77 14.28 0.07
C LEU A 125 -0.46 13.98 0.80
N GLU A 126 -0.28 12.76 1.32
CA GLU A 126 0.96 12.32 1.98
C GLU A 126 2.09 12.01 0.99
N SER A 127 1.79 12.04 -0.31
CA SER A 127 2.78 11.76 -1.35
C SER A 127 3.74 12.92 -1.55
N ARG A 128 5.00 12.68 -1.18
CA ARG A 128 6.07 13.67 -1.30
C ARG A 128 6.86 13.44 -2.59
#